data_AF-A0A2T5HR77-F1
#
_entry.id   AF-A0A2T5HR77-F1
#
_cell.length_a   1.000
_cell.length_b   1.000
_cell.length_c   1.000
_cell.angle_alpha   90.00
_cell.angle_beta   90.00
_cell.angle_gamma   90.00
#
_symmetry.space_group_name_H-M   'P 1'
#
loop_
_entity.id
_entity.type
_entity.pdbx_description
1 polymer ?
#
loop_
_entity_poly.entity_id
_entity_poly.type
_entity_poly.pdbx_seq_one_letter_code
_entity_poly.pdbx_strand_id
1 'polypeptide(L)'
;MDWLVTYKYNNVERHLQLQARTVPNIQVVAFRAVMEVFGEKPPVDKVAGQPVLEWMRACGVDITDVILLRRTSRNASADDA
;
A
#
# COMPACT_ATOMS: atom_id res chain seq x y z
N MET A 1 7.81 -2.56 10.48
CA MET A 1 7.97 -3.52 9.36
C MET A 1 7.94 -2.73 8.08
N ASP A 2 8.86 -3.05 7.18
CA ASP A 2 9.02 -2.41 5.88
C ASP A 2 8.47 -3.37 4.82
N TRP A 3 7.53 -2.91 4.00
CA TRP A 3 6.83 -3.69 2.99
C TRP A 3 7.06 -3.10 1.60
N LEU A 4 7.17 -3.96 0.58
CA LEU A 4 7.17 -3.58 -0.83
C LEU A 4 5.81 -3.90 -1.41
N VAL A 5 5.17 -2.91 -2.01
CA VAL A 5 3.92 -3.10 -2.76
C VAL A 5 4.26 -2.91 -4.23
N THR A 6 3.97 -3.94 -5.02
CA THR A 6 4.07 -3.91 -6.48
C THR A 6 2.69 -3.71 -7.06
N TYR A 7 2.55 -2.75 -7.97
CA TYR A 7 1.30 -2.45 -8.63
C TYR A 7 1.54 -2.02 -10.08
N LYS A 8 0.51 -2.12 -10.90
CA LYS A 8 0.50 -1.61 -12.27
C LYS A 8 -0.35 -0.36 -12.36
N TYR A 9 0.14 0.61 -13.12
CA TYR A 9 -0.64 1.77 -13.56
C TYR A 9 -0.38 1.99 -15.05
N ASN A 10 -1.45 2.00 -15.86
CA ASN A 10 -1.36 2.09 -17.32
C ASN A 10 -0.40 1.04 -17.93
N ASN A 11 -0.49 -0.21 -17.46
CA ASN A 11 0.40 -1.34 -17.83
C ASN A 11 1.89 -1.17 -17.48
N VAL A 12 2.27 -0.11 -16.77
CA VAL A 12 3.62 0.07 -16.26
C VAL A 12 3.68 -0.41 -14.82
N GLU A 13 4.59 -1.33 -14.53
CA GLU A 13 4.84 -1.78 -13.17
C GLU A 13 5.53 -0.67 -12.36
N ARG A 14 5.08 -0.52 -11.12
CA ARG A 14 5.58 0.44 -10.15
C ARG A 14 5.68 -0.21 -8.78
N HIS A 15 6.52 0.38 -7.94
CA HIS A 15 6.74 -0.07 -6.58
C HIS A 15 6.56 1.09 -5.61
N LEU A 16 6.01 0.81 -4.42
CA LEU A 16 6.07 1.74 -3.30
C LEU A 16 6.48 1.00 -2.03
N GLN A 17 7.21 1.68 -1.16
CA GLN A 17 7.55 1.16 0.16
C GLN A 17 6.54 1.63 1.18
N LEU A 18 6.00 0.69 1.95
CA LEU A 18 5.03 0.94 3.00
C LEU A 18 5.61 0.53 4.35
N GLN A 19 5.67 1.48 5.28
CA GLN A 19 6.00 1.19 6.67
C GLN A 19 4.73 0.92 7.47
N ALA A 20 4.67 -0.23 8.12
CA ALA A 20 3.55 -0.62 8.98
C ALA A 20 4.05 -1.31 10.25
N ARG A 21 3.32 -1.12 11.36
CA ARG A 21 3.60 -1.82 12.64
C ARG A 21 3.12 -3.27 12.61
N THR A 22 2.07 -3.55 11.85
CA THR A 22 1.45 -4.87 11.67
C THR A 22 1.43 -5.25 10.18
N VAL A 23 0.87 -6.41 9.83
CA VAL A 23 0.55 -6.73 8.43
C VAL A 23 -0.45 -5.69 7.91
N PRO A 24 -0.14 -4.95 6.83
CA PRO A 24 -1.01 -3.89 6.33
C PRO A 24 -2.29 -4.49 5.77
N ASN A 25 -3.43 -3.85 6.04
CA ASN A 25 -4.68 -4.26 5.42
C ASN A 25 -4.71 -3.83 3.95
N ILE A 26 -5.51 -4.52 3.14
CA ILE A 26 -5.61 -4.24 1.70
C ILE A 26 -6.15 -2.83 1.40
N GLN A 27 -6.98 -2.26 2.27
CA GLN A 27 -7.49 -0.90 2.07
C GLN A 27 -6.39 0.15 2.17
N VAL A 28 -5.48 0.01 3.14
CA VAL A 28 -4.33 0.89 3.33
C VAL A 28 -3.38 0.76 2.14
N VAL A 29 -3.07 -0.46 1.70
CA VAL A 29 -2.24 -0.70 0.51
C VAL A 29 -2.88 -0.04 -0.72
N ALA A 30 -4.18 -0.27 -0.92
CA ALA A 30 -4.95 0.29 -2.02
C ALA A 30 -4.92 1.82 -2.06
N PHE A 31 -5.27 2.45 -0.94
CA PHE A 31 -5.27 3.90 -0.82
C PHE A 31 -3.86 4.46 -1.09
N ARG A 32 -2.81 3.86 -0.52
CA ARG A 32 -1.44 4.34 -0.73
C ARG A 32 -1.01 4.23 -2.19
N ALA A 33 -1.33 3.12 -2.87
CA ALA A 33 -1.02 2.97 -4.29
C ALA A 33 -1.75 3.98 -5.18
N VAL A 34 -3.04 4.24 -4.92
CA VAL A 34 -3.81 5.25 -5.66
C VAL A 34 -3.28 6.66 -5.42
N MET A 35 -2.95 6.99 -4.16
CA MET A 35 -2.41 8.31 -3.79
C MET A 35 -1.00 8.53 -4.36
N GLU A 36 -0.20 7.49 -4.52
CA GLU A 36 1.12 7.57 -5.19
C GLU A 36 0.98 7.99 -6.66
N VAL A 37 -0.10 7.58 -7.32
CA VAL A 37 -0.35 7.89 -8.73
C VAL A 37 -1.00 9.25 -8.92
N PHE A 38 -1.98 9.60 -8.08
CA PHE A 38 -2.84 10.77 -8.30
C PHE A 38 -2.69 11.89 -7.25
N GLY A 39 -1.86 11.70 -6.23
CA GLY A 39 -1.76 12.63 -5.12
C GLY A 39 -3.03 12.64 -4.26
N GLU A 40 -3.40 13.80 -3.72
CA GLU A 40 -4.48 13.94 -2.74
C GLU A 40 -5.89 13.70 -3.27
N LYS A 41 -6.09 13.75 -4.59
CA LYS A 41 -7.40 13.62 -5.22
C LYS A 41 -7.39 12.59 -6.34
N PRO A 42 -7.88 11.35 -6.11
CA PRO A 42 -8.03 10.37 -7.16
C PRO A 42 -9.09 10.80 -8.20
N PRO A 43 -9.01 10.28 -9.44
CA PRO A 43 -9.96 10.61 -10.51
C PRO A 43 -11.35 9.97 -10.28
N VAL A 44 -11.45 8.98 -9.40
CA VAL A 44 -12.69 8.29 -9.04
C VAL A 44 -12.86 8.35 -7.52
N ASP A 45 -13.97 8.91 -7.07
CA ASP A 45 -14.33 8.92 -5.65
C ASP A 45 -14.74 7.51 -5.19
N LYS A 46 -14.24 7.11 -4.02
CA LYS A 46 -14.61 5.81 -3.45
C LYS A 46 -16.04 5.87 -2.90
N VAL A 47 -16.93 5.07 -3.48
CA VAL A 47 -18.31 4.99 -3.00
C VAL A 47 -18.39 4.11 -1.75
N ALA A 48 -19.19 4.52 -0.77
CA ALA A 48 -19.42 3.72 0.43
C ALA A 48 -19.98 2.34 0.08
N GLY A 49 -19.40 1.28 0.68
CA GLY A 49 -19.77 -0.10 0.39
C GLY A 49 -19.14 -0.69 -0.88
N GLN A 50 -18.48 0.11 -1.73
CA GLN A 50 -17.79 -0.41 -2.90
C GLN A 50 -16.55 -1.24 -2.51
N PRO A 51 -16.32 -2.41 -3.12
CA PRO A 51 -15.10 -3.18 -2.96
C PRO A 51 -13.85 -2.35 -3.31
N VAL A 52 -12.86 -2.33 -2.42
CA VAL A 52 -11.69 -1.45 -2.60
C VAL A 52 -10.88 -1.78 -3.85
N LEU A 53 -10.79 -3.05 -4.23
CA LEU A 53 -10.07 -3.47 -5.43
C LEU A 53 -10.78 -3.03 -6.72
N GLU A 54 -12.11 -2.99 -6.73
CA GLU A 54 -12.87 -2.47 -7.88
C GLU A 54 -12.65 -0.97 -8.05
N TRP A 55 -12.69 -0.22 -6.94
CA TRP A 55 -12.35 1.21 -6.95
C TRP A 55 -10.93 1.46 -7.48
N MET A 56 -9.93 0.67 -7.05
CA MET A 56 -8.57 0.79 -7.57
C MET A 56 -8.49 0.55 -9.09
N ARG A 57 -9.15 -0.51 -9.58
CA ARG A 57 -9.19 -0.80 -11.02
C ARG A 57 -9.88 0.31 -11.80
N ALA A 58 -10.92 0.94 -11.24
CA ALA A 58 -11.56 2.11 -11.85
C ALA A 58 -10.59 3.31 -11.94
N CYS A 59 -9.64 3.44 -11.02
CA CYS A 59 -8.51 4.38 -11.11
C CYS A 59 -7.39 3.92 -12.05
N GLY A 60 -7.51 2.75 -12.70
CA GLY A 60 -6.46 2.17 -13.55
C GLY A 60 -5.27 1.59 -12.80
N VAL A 61 -5.41 1.34 -11.49
CA VAL A 61 -4.36 0.80 -10.61
C VAL A 61 -4.70 -0.64 -10.23
N ASP A 62 -3.73 -1.54 -10.35
CA ASP A 62 -3.90 -2.96 -9.99
C ASP A 62 -2.72 -3.46 -9.15
N ILE A 63 -2.98 -3.97 -7.94
CA ILE A 63 -1.94 -4.50 -7.06
C ILE A 63 -1.59 -5.91 -7.52
N THR A 64 -0.32 -6.18 -7.75
CA THR A 64 0.15 -7.51 -8.15
C THR A 64 0.79 -8.27 -7.00
N ASP A 65 1.49 -7.58 -6.09
CA ASP A 65 2.17 -8.24 -4.96
C ASP A 65 2.36 -7.32 -3.75
N VAL A 66 2.45 -7.92 -2.56
CA VAL A 66 2.73 -7.25 -1.29
C VAL A 66 3.68 -8.12 -0.47
N ILE A 67 4.96 -7.73 -0.44
CA ILE A 67 6.04 -8.52 0.14
C ILE A 67 6.58 -7.82 1.39
N LEU A 68 6.79 -8.57 2.46
CA LEU A 68 7.50 -8.09 3.65
C LEU A 68 9.01 -8.05 3.36
N LEU A 69 9.60 -6.85 3.33
CA LEU A 69 11.04 -6.68 3.13
C LEU A 69 11.83 -6.88 4.42
N ARG A 70 11.36 -6.26 5.51
CA ARG A 70 12.07 -6.32 6.80
C ARG A 70 11.10 -6.28 7.98
N ARG A 71 11.31 -7.19 8.95
CA ARG A 71 10.77 -7.04 10.29
C ARG A 71 11.69 -6.16 11.12
N THR A 72 11.30 -4.90 11.33
CA THR A 72 11.95 -4.05 12.31
C THR A 72 11.52 -4.50 13.71
N SER A 73 12.31 -5.40 14.31
CA SER A 73 12.20 -5.74 15.73
C SER A 73 12.54 -4.48 16.54
N ARG A 74 11.57 -3.82 17.16
CA ARG A 74 11.87 -2.98 18.32
C ARG A 74 12.09 -3.92 19.50
N ASN A 75 13.28 -4.51 19.55
CA ASN A 75 13.92 -5.06 20.73
C ASN A 75 15.43 -4.96 20.47
N ALA A 76 15.94 -3.74 20.57
CA ALA A 76 17.35 -3.48 20.75
C ALA A 76 17.44 -2.67 22.05
N SER A 77 17.71 -3.41 23.13
CA SER A 77 18.30 -2.96 24.39
C SER A 77 17.56 -1.84 25.15
N ALA A 78 16.53 -2.25 25.89
CA ALA A 78 16.30 -1.69 27.23
C ALA A 78 16.89 -2.69 28.23
N ASP A 79 18.22 -2.77 28.27
CA ASP A 79 19.01 -3.41 29.31
C ASP A 79 20.48 -3.09 29.00
N ASP A 80 20.93 -1.96 29.54
CA ASP A 80 22.27 -1.84 30.13
C ASP A 80 22.15 -0.67 31.12
N ALA A 81 22.05 -1.08 32.39
CA ALA A 81 22.04 -0.24 33.58
C ALA A 81 23.44 0.25 33.93
#